data_AF-A0A973EM41-F1
#
_entry.id   AF-A0A973EM41-F1
#
_cell.length_a   1.000
_cell.length_b   1.000
_cell.length_c   1.000
_cell.angle_alpha   90.00
_cell.angle_beta   90.00
_cell.angle_gamma   90.00
#
_symmetry.space_group_name_H-M   'P 1'
#
loop_
_entity.id
_entity.type
_entity.pdbx_description
1 polymer ?
#
loop_
_entity_poly.entity_id
_entity_poly.type
_entity_poly.pdbx_seq_one_letter_code
_entity_poly.pdbx_strand_id
1 'polypeptide(L)'
;MLLKTTKRVPFIAFLVVVFLIISSIPPAEARRHQAEDSGVQWSLTTPPVNETHIFEGEINRGGKAVGFHSRPGGRDPANARVCAVTDGPNRRGVYSAQVEIRKPGGPWLRKRSTFFPDDMNRAEVIQAILHAYHNRSREDGPKFSGPSGKGFTIEGYLLPDGRINTAFPLYRRD
;
A
#
# COMPACT_ATOMS: atom_id res chain seq x y z
N MET A 1 -48.05 -0.34 74.71
CA MET A 1 -46.86 -1.21 74.76
C MET A 1 -45.82 -0.62 73.80
N LEU A 2 -44.66 -0.25 74.36
CA LEU A 2 -43.38 0.25 73.80
C LEU A 2 -43.13 -0.05 72.29
N LEU A 3 -42.67 0.88 71.43
CA LEU A 3 -41.26 1.31 71.30
C LEU A 3 -41.07 2.59 70.45
N LYS A 4 -40.04 3.36 70.82
CA LYS A 4 -39.37 4.45 70.06
C LYS A 4 -38.69 3.92 68.78
N THR A 5 -38.46 4.79 67.78
CA THR A 5 -37.24 4.91 66.91
C THR A 5 -37.51 5.89 65.76
N THR A 6 -36.95 7.11 65.72
CA THR A 6 -35.60 7.55 65.28
C THR A 6 -35.34 7.52 63.76
N LYS A 7 -35.33 8.72 63.16
CA LYS A 7 -34.53 9.27 62.03
C LYS A 7 -33.84 8.30 61.05
N ARG A 8 -33.92 8.62 59.75
CA ARG A 8 -32.82 9.17 58.93
C ARG A 8 -33.26 9.40 57.47
N VAL A 9 -32.94 10.59 56.95
CA VAL A 9 -32.98 10.96 55.54
C VAL A 9 -31.63 10.58 54.92
N PRO A 10 -31.56 9.99 53.72
CA PRO A 10 -30.34 10.03 52.92
C PRO A 10 -30.46 11.07 51.80
N PHE A 11 -29.66 12.12 51.99
CA PHE A 11 -28.83 12.84 51.01
C PHE A 11 -28.97 12.39 49.54
N ILE A 12 -29.49 13.29 48.69
CA ILE A 12 -29.33 13.21 47.23
C ILE A 12 -27.96 13.81 46.89
N ALA A 13 -27.02 12.97 46.47
CA ALA A 13 -25.74 13.41 45.93
C ALA A 13 -25.92 13.77 44.44
N PHE A 14 -25.70 15.03 44.08
CA PHE A 14 -25.64 15.48 42.69
C PHE A 14 -24.24 15.15 42.14
N LEU A 15 -24.13 14.10 41.32
CA LEU A 15 -22.89 13.74 40.64
C LEU A 15 -22.74 14.61 39.36
N VAL A 16 -21.90 15.64 39.42
CA VAL A 16 -21.49 16.39 38.23
C VAL A 16 -20.35 15.61 37.56
N VAL A 17 -20.66 14.85 36.51
CA VAL A 17 -19.64 14.20 35.67
C VAL A 17 -19.12 15.21 34.66
N VAL A 18 -17.97 15.81 34.96
CA VAL A 18 -17.20 16.61 33.99
C VAL A 18 -16.49 15.63 33.05
N PHE A 19 -16.97 15.49 31.82
CA PHE A 19 -16.23 14.82 30.76
C PHE A 19 -15.08 15.73 30.31
N LEU A 20 -13.89 15.50 30.86
CA LEU A 20 -12.64 15.97 30.26
C LEU A 20 -12.46 15.23 28.94
N ILE A 21 -12.76 15.89 27.82
CA ILE A 21 -12.38 15.42 26.49
C ILE A 21 -10.86 15.57 26.42
N ILE A 22 -10.13 14.52 26.81
CA ILE A 22 -8.71 14.39 26.54
C ILE A 22 -8.61 14.21 25.03
N SER A 23 -8.35 15.30 24.30
CA SER A 23 -7.91 15.23 22.91
C SER A 23 -6.56 14.51 22.90
N SER A 24 -6.60 13.18 22.76
CA SER A 24 -5.42 12.32 22.64
C SER A 24 -4.73 12.64 21.32
N ILE A 25 -3.78 13.59 21.38
CA ILE A 25 -2.86 13.82 20.29
C ILE A 25 -2.11 12.50 20.05
N PRO A 26 -2.29 11.83 18.89
CA PRO A 26 -1.60 10.60 18.64
C PRO A 26 -0.08 10.88 18.58
N PRO A 27 0.75 9.90 19.01
CA PRO A 27 2.19 10.05 18.99
C PRO A 27 2.69 10.37 17.57
N ALA A 28 3.85 11.03 17.47
CA ALA A 28 4.41 11.51 16.20
C ALA A 28 4.55 10.40 15.15
N GLU A 29 4.83 9.16 15.57
CA GLU A 29 4.88 7.97 14.70
C GLU A 29 3.52 7.70 14.03
N ALA A 30 2.44 7.70 14.81
CA ALA A 30 1.09 7.46 14.31
C ALA A 30 0.60 8.62 13.41
N ARG A 31 0.96 9.88 13.72
CA ARG A 31 0.71 11.01 12.81
C ARG A 31 1.47 10.89 11.50
N ARG A 32 2.71 10.38 11.53
CA ARG A 32 3.53 10.15 10.32
C ARG A 32 2.93 9.05 9.45
N HIS A 33 2.48 7.94 10.05
CA HIS A 33 1.76 6.89 9.33
C HIS A 33 0.47 7.41 8.69
N GLN A 34 -0.33 8.20 9.42
CA GLN A 34 -1.57 8.78 8.86
C GLN A 34 -1.32 9.84 7.78
N ALA A 35 -0.28 10.65 7.89
CA ALA A 35 0.07 11.64 6.87
C ALA A 35 0.66 10.98 5.60
N GLU A 36 1.39 9.87 5.75
CA GLU A 36 1.95 9.08 4.65
C GLU A 36 0.88 8.30 3.87
N ASP A 37 -0.24 7.96 4.50
CA ASP A 37 -1.39 7.28 3.89
C ASP A 37 -2.36 8.22 3.14
N SER A 38 -2.18 9.54 3.22
CA SER A 38 -3.09 10.48 2.58
C SER A 38 -3.02 10.37 1.04
N GLY A 39 -3.95 9.61 0.48
CA GLY A 39 -4.07 9.37 -0.98
C GLY A 39 -3.49 8.04 -1.48
N VAL A 40 -2.92 7.20 -0.60
CA VAL A 40 -2.46 5.86 -0.96
C VAL A 40 -3.60 4.86 -0.80
N GLN A 41 -3.91 4.12 -1.85
CA GLN A 41 -4.83 3.01 -1.83
C GLN A 41 -4.11 1.70 -1.46
N TRP A 42 -4.56 1.06 -0.39
CA TRP A 42 -4.09 -0.25 0.04
C TRP A 42 -5.15 -1.32 -0.25
N SER A 43 -4.70 -2.51 -0.64
CA SER A 43 -5.58 -3.66 -0.76
C SER A 43 -6.09 -4.12 0.61
N LEU A 44 -7.24 -4.77 0.63
CA LEU A 44 -7.83 -5.36 1.84
C LEU A 44 -7.25 -6.75 2.18
N THR A 45 -6.09 -7.09 1.64
CA THR A 45 -5.44 -8.40 1.81
C THR A 45 -4.56 -8.43 3.04
N THR A 46 -4.08 -9.62 3.42
CA THR A 46 -3.09 -9.78 4.50
C THR A 46 -1.83 -10.47 3.96
N PRO A 47 -0.68 -9.77 3.88
CA PRO A 47 -0.51 -8.36 4.17
C PRO A 47 -1.20 -7.44 3.15
N PRO A 48 -1.51 -6.18 3.52
CA PRO A 48 -1.95 -5.16 2.56
C PRO A 48 -0.87 -4.85 1.53
N VAL A 49 -1.28 -4.54 0.30
CA VAL A 49 -0.43 -4.18 -0.83
C VAL A 49 -0.75 -2.75 -1.25
N ASN A 50 0.27 -1.93 -1.51
CA ASN A 50 0.11 -0.56 -1.99
C ASN A 50 -0.36 -0.58 -3.46
N GLU A 51 -1.67 -0.60 -3.69
CA GLU A 51 -2.26 -0.62 -5.04
C GLU A 51 -1.92 0.64 -5.84
N THR A 52 -1.82 1.80 -5.18
CA THR A 52 -1.42 3.04 -5.85
C THR A 52 -0.02 2.91 -6.44
N HIS A 53 0.93 2.36 -5.70
CA HIS A 53 2.28 2.12 -6.19
C HIS A 53 2.30 1.18 -7.40
N ILE A 54 1.50 0.11 -7.38
CA ILE A 54 1.48 -0.90 -8.45
C ILE A 54 0.82 -0.36 -9.72
N PHE A 55 -0.34 0.27 -9.61
CA PHE A 55 -1.20 0.58 -10.77
C PHE A 55 -1.15 2.04 -11.22
N GLU A 56 -0.87 2.97 -10.31
CA GLU A 56 -0.95 4.42 -10.58
C GLU A 56 0.44 5.08 -10.61
N GLY A 57 1.40 4.52 -9.87
CA GLY A 57 2.69 5.16 -9.63
C GLY A 57 2.59 6.33 -8.65
N GLU A 58 3.74 6.75 -8.11
CA GLU A 58 3.79 7.76 -7.06
C GLU A 58 4.97 8.73 -7.24
N ILE A 59 4.88 9.89 -6.59
CA ILE A 59 6.03 10.77 -6.37
C ILE A 59 6.47 10.61 -4.92
N ASN A 60 7.67 10.08 -4.71
CA ASN A 60 8.18 9.84 -3.36
C ASN A 60 8.58 11.15 -2.65
N ARG A 61 8.92 11.07 -1.35
CA ARG A 61 9.35 12.21 -0.53
C ARG A 61 10.56 12.97 -1.10
N GLY A 62 11.39 12.31 -1.89
CA GLY A 62 12.52 12.93 -2.60
C GLY A 62 12.15 13.60 -3.93
N GLY A 63 10.86 13.67 -4.26
CA GLY A 63 10.36 14.27 -5.50
C GLY A 63 10.56 13.41 -6.75
N LYS A 64 10.85 12.11 -6.60
CA LYS A 64 11.11 11.19 -7.72
C LYS A 64 9.88 10.34 -8.05
N ALA A 65 9.65 10.11 -9.33
CA ALA A 65 8.69 9.12 -9.80
C ALA A 65 9.11 7.70 -9.37
N VAL A 66 8.18 6.91 -8.84
CA VAL A 66 8.36 5.51 -8.42
C VAL A 66 7.10 4.68 -8.74
N GLY A 67 7.21 3.35 -8.72
CA GLY A 67 6.06 2.47 -8.99
C GLY A 67 5.65 2.44 -10.46
N PHE A 68 4.36 2.22 -10.69
CA PHE A 68 3.71 1.95 -11.98
C PHE A 68 4.29 0.71 -12.65
N HIS A 69 3.81 -0.45 -12.20
CA HIS A 69 4.26 -1.78 -12.59
C HIS A 69 3.15 -2.61 -13.25
N SER A 70 1.91 -2.13 -13.33
CA SER A 70 0.83 -2.83 -14.03
C SER A 70 -0.12 -1.82 -14.67
N ARG A 71 -0.61 -2.17 -15.86
CA ARG A 71 -1.59 -1.39 -16.63
C ARG A 71 -2.69 -2.32 -17.18
N PRO A 72 -3.58 -2.87 -16.34
CA PRO A 72 -4.53 -3.91 -16.74
C PRO A 72 -5.27 -3.61 -18.05
N GLY A 73 -5.24 -4.57 -18.98
CA GLY A 73 -5.76 -4.43 -20.35
C GLY A 73 -4.95 -3.48 -21.25
N GLY A 74 -3.70 -3.19 -20.90
CA GLY A 74 -2.88 -2.20 -21.59
C GLY A 74 -3.40 -0.77 -21.44
N ARG A 75 -4.05 -0.45 -20.32
CA ARG A 75 -4.68 0.86 -20.08
C ARG A 75 -3.91 1.66 -19.05
N ASP A 76 -3.47 2.85 -19.46
CA ASP A 76 -2.74 3.77 -18.61
C ASP A 76 -3.70 4.50 -17.65
N PRO A 77 -3.33 4.68 -16.38
CA PRO A 77 -4.09 5.49 -15.43
C PRO A 77 -4.01 6.99 -15.78
N ALA A 78 -4.81 7.81 -15.09
CA ALA A 78 -4.86 9.26 -15.37
C ALA A 78 -3.51 9.98 -15.14
N ASN A 79 -2.71 9.52 -14.18
CA ASN A 79 -1.50 10.19 -13.73
C ASN A 79 -0.20 9.42 -14.02
N ALA A 80 -0.25 8.34 -14.80
CA ALA A 80 0.94 7.67 -15.30
C ALA A 80 0.72 7.11 -16.71
N ARG A 81 1.79 7.02 -17.50
CA ARG A 81 1.69 6.53 -18.88
C ARG A 81 2.94 5.80 -19.36
N VAL A 82 2.76 4.84 -20.26
CA VAL A 82 3.87 4.23 -21.00
C VAL A 82 4.24 5.14 -22.17
N CYS A 83 5.49 5.59 -22.22
CA CYS A 83 6.00 6.42 -23.30
C CYS A 83 6.61 5.59 -24.42
N ALA A 84 7.33 4.53 -24.05
CA ALA A 84 7.98 3.60 -24.99
C ALA A 84 8.25 2.27 -24.31
N VAL A 85 7.90 1.17 -24.97
CA VAL A 85 8.35 -0.17 -24.56
C VAL A 85 9.83 -0.30 -24.93
N THR A 86 10.69 -0.58 -23.95
CA THR A 86 12.14 -0.70 -24.16
C THR A 86 12.58 -2.15 -24.35
N ASP A 87 11.89 -3.07 -23.68
CA ASP A 87 12.03 -4.51 -23.91
C ASP A 87 10.63 -5.08 -24.02
N GLY A 88 10.28 -5.69 -25.16
CA GLY A 88 8.95 -6.23 -25.42
C GLY A 88 8.54 -7.35 -24.46
N PRO A 89 7.24 -7.74 -24.44
CA PRO A 89 6.77 -8.85 -23.63
C PRO A 89 7.54 -10.14 -23.93
N ASN A 90 8.10 -10.74 -22.88
CA ASN A 90 8.69 -12.07 -22.94
C ASN A 90 7.59 -13.14 -23.05
N ARG A 91 7.95 -14.43 -23.09
CA ARG A 91 6.96 -15.52 -23.23
C ARG A 91 5.93 -15.60 -22.09
N ARG A 92 6.15 -14.88 -20.99
CA ARG A 92 5.23 -14.77 -19.85
C ARG A 92 4.47 -13.44 -19.81
N GLY A 93 4.64 -12.58 -20.81
CA GLY A 93 4.00 -11.27 -20.90
C GLY A 93 4.68 -10.16 -20.10
N VAL A 94 5.78 -10.46 -19.38
CA VAL A 94 6.52 -9.43 -18.61
C VAL A 94 7.37 -8.61 -19.57
N TYR A 95 7.38 -7.30 -19.40
CA TYR A 95 8.12 -6.38 -20.28
C TYR A 95 8.75 -5.22 -19.52
N SER A 96 9.62 -4.45 -20.18
CA SER A 96 10.18 -3.22 -19.63
C SER A 96 9.77 -2.02 -20.47
N ALA A 97 9.50 -0.89 -19.82
CA ALA A 97 9.14 0.33 -20.50
C ALA A 97 9.70 1.58 -19.83
N GLN A 98 9.84 2.61 -20.63
CA GLN A 98 9.97 3.98 -20.19
C GLN A 98 8.58 4.55 -19.92
N VAL A 99 8.37 5.06 -18.71
CA VAL A 99 7.11 5.63 -18.25
C VAL A 99 7.28 7.04 -17.74
N GLU A 100 6.17 7.75 -17.64
CA GLU A 100 6.07 9.05 -16.98
C GLU A 100 4.98 9.03 -15.92
N ILE A 101 5.23 9.66 -14.78
CA ILE A 101 4.27 9.84 -13.67
C ILE A 101 4.11 11.34 -13.42
N ARG A 102 2.86 11.80 -13.32
CA ARG A 102 2.53 13.21 -13.15
C ARG A 102 2.72 13.63 -11.70
N LYS A 103 3.59 14.61 -11.46
CA LYS A 103 3.65 15.29 -10.16
C LYS A 103 2.37 16.13 -9.99
N PRO A 104 1.64 16.04 -8.86
CA PRO A 104 0.47 16.89 -8.63
C PRO A 104 0.82 18.37 -8.79
N GLY A 105 0.09 19.07 -9.66
CA GLY A 105 0.35 20.48 -9.99
C GLY A 105 1.71 20.75 -10.66
N GLY A 106 2.40 19.71 -11.13
CA GLY A 106 3.77 19.80 -11.62
C GLY A 106 4.03 19.04 -12.92
N PRO A 107 5.31 18.84 -13.27
CA PRO A 107 5.70 18.18 -14.51
C PRO A 107 5.45 16.67 -14.48
N TRP A 108 5.45 16.07 -15.66
CA TRP A 108 5.60 14.62 -15.84
C TRP A 108 7.05 14.22 -15.60
N LEU A 109 7.27 13.21 -14.76
CA LEU A 109 8.59 12.74 -14.38
C LEU A 109 8.83 11.34 -14.95
N ARG A 110 9.94 11.18 -15.67
CA ARG A 110 10.25 9.99 -16.47
C ARG A 110 11.08 8.98 -15.67
N LYS A 111 10.76 7.69 -15.77
CA LYS A 111 11.51 6.57 -15.18
C LYS A 111 11.37 5.28 -15.98
N ARG A 112 12.28 4.31 -15.79
CA ARG A 112 12.11 2.95 -16.32
C ARG A 112 11.27 2.12 -15.34
N SER A 113 10.42 1.23 -15.85
CA SER A 113 9.66 0.25 -15.06
C SER A 113 9.67 -1.12 -15.72
N THR A 114 9.51 -2.16 -14.93
CA THR A 114 9.11 -3.49 -15.41
C THR A 114 7.64 -3.71 -15.10
N PHE A 115 6.96 -4.39 -16.02
CA PHE A 115 5.51 -4.50 -15.99
C PHE A 115 5.04 -5.94 -15.88
N PHE A 116 4.00 -6.12 -15.07
CA PHE A 116 3.17 -7.31 -15.09
C PHE A 116 2.52 -7.45 -16.48
N PRO A 117 2.19 -8.67 -16.91
CA PRO A 117 1.46 -8.89 -18.16
C PRO A 117 0.19 -8.04 -18.24
N ASP A 118 -0.03 -7.39 -19.39
CA ASP A 118 -1.17 -6.51 -19.62
C ASP A 118 -2.52 -7.27 -19.60
N ASP A 119 -2.51 -8.59 -19.78
CA ASP A 119 -3.71 -9.44 -19.69
C ASP A 119 -4.14 -9.75 -18.25
N MET A 120 -3.27 -9.48 -17.26
CA MET A 120 -3.61 -9.65 -15.85
C MET A 120 -4.45 -8.47 -15.35
N ASN A 121 -5.62 -8.79 -14.80
CA ASN A 121 -6.42 -7.79 -14.09
C ASN A 121 -5.82 -7.44 -12.71
N ARG A 122 -6.34 -6.38 -12.07
CA ARG A 122 -5.84 -5.92 -10.75
C ARG A 122 -5.80 -7.06 -9.72
N ALA A 123 -6.87 -7.86 -9.62
CA ALA A 123 -6.95 -8.94 -8.64
C ALA A 123 -5.90 -10.02 -8.91
N GLU A 124 -5.67 -10.39 -10.17
CA GLU A 124 -4.63 -11.37 -10.53
C GLU A 124 -3.22 -10.87 -10.21
N VAL A 125 -2.94 -9.58 -10.42
CA VAL A 125 -1.67 -8.96 -10.04
C VAL A 125 -1.47 -9.03 -8.53
N ILE A 126 -2.47 -8.66 -7.75
CA ILE A 126 -2.40 -8.74 -6.28
C ILE A 126 -2.22 -10.18 -5.80
N GLN A 127 -2.93 -11.15 -6.38
CA GLN A 127 -2.76 -12.56 -6.04
C GLN A 127 -1.37 -13.09 -6.39
N ALA A 128 -0.80 -12.68 -7.53
CA ALA A 128 0.57 -13.05 -7.90
C ALA A 128 1.61 -12.47 -6.93
N ILE A 129 1.42 -11.22 -6.48
CA ILE A 129 2.27 -10.57 -5.47
C ILE A 129 2.20 -11.31 -4.15
N LEU A 130 1.00 -11.66 -3.67
CA LEU A 130 0.81 -12.41 -2.44
C LEU A 130 1.40 -13.81 -2.54
N HIS A 131 1.23 -14.50 -3.67
CA HIS A 131 1.85 -15.80 -3.91
C HIS A 131 3.37 -15.70 -3.82
N ALA A 132 3.98 -14.70 -4.47
CA ALA A 132 5.42 -14.47 -4.38
C ALA A 132 5.87 -14.14 -2.96
N TYR A 133 5.12 -13.32 -2.23
CA TYR A 133 5.41 -13.00 -0.84
C TYR A 133 5.37 -14.26 0.03
N HIS A 134 4.32 -15.09 -0.04
CA HIS A 134 4.18 -16.28 0.80
C HIS A 134 5.20 -17.39 0.45
N ASN A 135 5.64 -17.46 -0.81
CA ASN A 135 6.60 -18.44 -1.30
C ASN A 135 8.01 -17.84 -1.50
N ARG A 136 8.30 -16.73 -0.83
CA ARG A 136 9.59 -16.05 -0.94
C ARG A 136 10.72 -16.87 -0.34
N SER A 137 11.93 -16.69 -0.87
CA SER A 137 13.14 -17.08 -0.15
C SER A 137 13.22 -16.27 1.15
N ARG A 138 13.64 -16.90 2.26
CA ARG A 138 13.90 -16.17 3.50
C ARG A 138 15.06 -15.23 3.27
N GLU A 139 14.76 -13.94 3.16
CA GLU A 139 15.74 -12.86 3.13
C GLU A 139 15.62 -12.07 4.44
N ASP A 140 16.77 -11.69 5.01
CA ASP A 140 16.82 -10.76 6.12
C ASP A 140 16.56 -9.34 5.60
N GLY A 141 15.66 -8.62 6.27
CA GLY A 141 15.33 -7.22 5.95
C GLY A 141 14.02 -7.03 5.18
N PRO A 142 13.79 -5.83 4.60
CA PRO A 142 12.51 -5.46 4.03
C PRO A 142 12.28 -6.02 2.62
N LYS A 143 13.30 -6.56 1.95
CA LYS A 143 13.17 -7.09 0.59
C LYS A 143 12.57 -8.50 0.61
N PHE A 144 11.77 -8.83 -0.41
CA PHE A 144 11.41 -10.20 -0.73
C PHE A 144 11.56 -10.50 -2.21
N SER A 145 11.79 -11.78 -2.53
CA SER A 145 11.80 -12.33 -3.88
C SER A 145 11.13 -13.69 -3.88
N GLY A 146 10.19 -13.92 -4.81
CA GLY A 146 9.45 -15.18 -4.88
C GLY A 146 8.77 -15.44 -6.21
N PRO A 147 8.27 -16.67 -6.43
CA PRO A 147 7.60 -17.05 -7.66
C PRO A 147 6.17 -16.48 -7.71
N SER A 148 5.77 -15.95 -8.87
CA SER A 148 4.41 -15.39 -9.06
C SER A 148 3.30 -16.43 -9.13
N GLY A 149 3.64 -17.73 -9.23
CA GLY A 149 2.71 -18.79 -9.61
C GLY A 149 2.34 -18.79 -11.11
N LYS A 150 2.79 -17.79 -11.88
CA LYS A 150 2.54 -17.63 -13.33
C LYS A 150 3.83 -17.75 -14.18
N GLY A 151 4.90 -18.30 -13.60
CA GLY A 151 6.14 -18.60 -14.32
C GLY A 151 7.12 -17.44 -14.48
N PHE A 152 6.99 -16.39 -13.67
CA PHE A 152 7.97 -15.31 -13.55
C PHE A 152 8.24 -14.99 -12.06
N THR A 153 9.37 -14.34 -11.78
CA THR A 153 9.75 -13.93 -10.41
C THR A 153 9.22 -12.53 -10.12
N ILE A 154 8.81 -12.29 -8.89
CA ILE A 154 8.44 -10.97 -8.37
C ILE A 154 9.41 -10.62 -7.25
N GLU A 155 9.93 -9.41 -7.27
CA GLU A 155 10.59 -8.79 -6.13
C GLU A 155 9.71 -7.71 -5.52
N GLY A 156 9.90 -7.43 -4.23
CA GLY A 156 9.19 -6.37 -3.54
C GLY A 156 9.86 -5.93 -2.24
N TYR A 157 9.27 -4.91 -1.63
CA TYR A 157 9.74 -4.30 -0.39
C TYR A 157 8.61 -4.10 0.60
N LEU A 158 8.87 -4.42 1.87
CA LEU A 158 7.97 -4.26 3.00
C LEU A 158 8.22 -2.92 3.70
N LEU A 159 7.16 -2.31 4.21
CA LEU A 159 7.24 -1.28 5.24
C LEU A 159 7.63 -1.90 6.59
N PRO A 160 8.10 -1.09 7.56
CA PRO A 160 8.38 -1.58 8.92
C PRO A 160 7.19 -2.26 9.61
N ASP A 161 5.95 -1.90 9.23
CA ASP A 161 4.71 -2.48 9.73
C ASP A 161 4.28 -3.78 9.00
N GLY A 162 5.09 -4.26 8.05
CA GLY A 162 4.86 -5.51 7.33
C GLY A 162 3.97 -5.40 6.08
N ARG A 163 3.42 -4.21 5.76
CA ARG A 163 2.70 -4.00 4.50
C ARG A 163 3.64 -4.10 3.30
N ILE A 164 3.15 -4.59 2.17
CA ILE A 164 3.90 -4.66 0.91
C ILE A 164 3.81 -3.29 0.21
N ASN A 165 4.88 -2.49 0.27
CA ASN A 165 4.91 -1.16 -0.33
C ASN A 165 5.17 -1.20 -1.84
N THR A 166 6.02 -2.13 -2.27
CA THR A 166 6.45 -2.24 -3.66
C THR A 166 6.45 -3.70 -4.06
N ALA A 167 6.01 -3.99 -5.28
CA ALA A 167 6.21 -5.28 -5.93
C ALA A 167 6.28 -5.09 -7.45
N PHE A 168 7.18 -5.82 -8.11
CA PHE A 168 7.35 -5.74 -9.56
C PHE A 168 7.88 -7.07 -10.12
N PRO A 169 7.50 -7.43 -11.35
CA PRO A 169 8.05 -8.62 -11.97
C PRO A 169 9.48 -8.38 -12.45
N LEU A 170 10.31 -9.40 -12.37
CA LEU A 170 11.63 -9.39 -12.97
C LEU A 170 11.52 -9.74 -14.46
N TYR A 171 11.93 -8.79 -15.31
CA TYR A 171 12.06 -9.06 -16.73
C TYR A 171 13.23 -10.02 -17.00
N ARG A 172 12.98 -11.02 -17.83
CA ARG A 172 13.97 -11.94 -18.38
C ARG A 172 13.76 -11.98 -19.90
N ARG A 173 14.83 -11.75 -20.66
CA ARG A 173 14.83 -11.93 -22.11
C ARG A 173 14.79 -13.43 -22.40
N ASP A 174 13.89 -13.85 -23.28
CA ASP A 174 13.75 -15.22 -23.77
C ASP A 174 13.46 -15.26 -25.27
#